data_AF-A0AAJ3HI80-F1
#
_entry.id   AF-A0AAJ3HI80-F1
#
_cell.length_a   1.000
_cell.length_b   1.000
_cell.length_c   1.000
_cell.angle_alpha   90.00
_cell.angle_beta   90.00
_cell.angle_gamma   90.00
#
_symmetry.space_group_name_H-M   'P 1'
#
loop_
_entity.id
_entity.type
_entity.pdbx_description
1 polymer ?
#
loop_
_entity_poly.entity_id
_entity_poly.type
_entity_poly.pdbx_seq_one_letter_code
_entity_poly.pdbx_strand_id
1 'polypeptide(L)'
;MSDLIVFNKPYGVICQFSPHEKHRSLKEFINLPDVYPAGRLDTDSEGLLLLTADGRLQAKIADPRHKTVKTYWAQLEGSPDEVKLDLLRHGVDLGDFVTRPAQIRLPEKSETDRLWPRVPPIRVRKSVPDFWLEIRISEGKNRQVRRMTAKAGYPCLRLVRVGIGRLDLWQLDLAPGQWRPAPCLP
;
A
#
# COMPACT_ATOMS: atom_id res chain seq x y z
N MET A 1 11.63 21.44 11.49
CA MET A 1 10.95 20.14 11.70
C MET A 1 10.38 19.73 10.36
N SER A 2 10.51 18.47 9.96
CA SER A 2 9.96 18.01 8.69
C SER A 2 8.44 18.09 8.73
N ASP A 3 7.84 18.88 7.84
CA ASP A 3 6.37 18.99 7.68
C ASP A 3 5.72 17.69 7.18
N LEU A 4 6.50 16.63 7.00
CA LEU A 4 6.08 15.31 6.55
C LEU A 4 6.09 14.34 7.73
N ILE A 5 4.99 13.62 7.90
CA ILE A 5 4.88 12.47 8.80
C ILE A 5 4.64 11.18 8.00
N VAL A 6 5.07 10.08 8.59
CA VAL A 6 4.76 8.72 8.15
C VAL A 6 3.74 8.11 9.10
N PHE A 7 2.78 7.37 8.57
CA PHE A 7 1.75 6.67 9.33
C PHE A 7 1.63 5.24 8.80
N ASN A 8 1.62 4.25 9.68
CA ASN A 8 1.29 2.88 9.30
C ASN A 8 -0.24 2.69 9.43
N LYS A 9 -0.97 2.93 8.34
CA LYS A 9 -2.44 2.90 8.32
C LYS A 9 -2.97 1.48 8.58
N PRO A 10 -3.78 1.26 9.61
CA PRO A 10 -4.45 -0.03 9.81
C PRO A 10 -5.50 -0.34 8.73
N TYR A 11 -5.88 -1.61 8.65
CA TYR A 11 -6.99 -2.07 7.83
C TYR A 11 -8.31 -1.44 8.32
N GLY A 12 -9.23 -1.13 7.40
CA GLY A 12 -10.56 -0.62 7.73
C GLY A 12 -10.60 0.88 8.09
N VAL A 13 -9.45 1.56 8.09
CA VAL A 13 -9.35 3.01 8.33
C VAL A 13 -9.46 3.76 7.00
N ILE A 14 -10.41 4.68 6.87
CA ILE A 14 -10.56 5.50 5.66
C ILE A 14 -9.47 6.58 5.61
N CYS A 15 -8.94 6.85 4.42
CA CYS A 15 -7.87 7.85 4.20
C CYS A 15 -8.42 9.29 4.15
N GLN A 16 -9.02 9.73 5.27
CA GLN A 16 -9.49 11.10 5.49
C GLN A 16 -9.60 11.37 7.00
N PHE A 17 -9.59 12.65 7.40
CA PHE A 17 -9.79 13.06 8.79
C PHE A 17 -11.28 13.20 9.16
N SER A 18 -12.10 13.65 8.22
CA SER A 18 -13.54 13.83 8.44
C SER A 18 -14.22 12.52 8.87
N PRO A 19 -15.21 12.57 9.78
CA PRO A 19 -15.97 11.40 10.19
C PRO A 19 -16.55 10.64 8.99
N HIS A 20 -16.67 9.32 9.14
CA HIS A 20 -17.26 8.45 8.12
C HIS A 20 -18.20 7.45 8.81
N GLU A 21 -19.37 7.19 8.22
CA GLU A 21 -20.44 6.44 8.86
C GLU A 21 -20.05 5.01 9.26
N LYS A 22 -19.23 4.34 8.43
CA LYS A 22 -18.91 2.91 8.58
C LYS A 22 -17.47 2.60 8.97
N HIS A 23 -16.57 3.57 8.84
CA HIS A 23 -15.13 3.32 8.89
C HIS A 23 -14.46 4.33 9.80
N ARG A 24 -13.49 3.85 10.56
CA ARG A 24 -12.63 4.68 11.40
C ARG A 24 -11.85 5.67 10.54
N SER A 25 -11.69 6.91 11.00
CA SER A 25 -10.95 7.93 10.24
C SER A 25 -9.52 8.09 10.74
N LEU A 26 -8.70 8.86 10.01
CA LEU A 26 -7.32 9.18 10.42
C LEU A 26 -7.27 9.95 11.74
N LYS A 27 -8.34 10.68 12.09
CA LYS A 27 -8.43 11.52 13.28
C LYS A 27 -8.30 10.72 14.58
N GLU A 28 -8.68 9.45 14.56
CA GLU A 28 -8.56 8.56 15.73
C GLU A 28 -7.11 8.16 16.05
N PHE A 29 -6.19 8.31 15.09
CA PHE A 29 -4.80 7.88 15.22
C PHE A 29 -3.82 9.05 15.21
N ILE A 30 -4.19 10.15 14.54
CA ILE A 30 -3.34 11.31 14.33
C ILE A 30 -4.04 12.51 14.94
N ASN A 31 -3.47 13.01 16.05
CA ASN A 31 -3.97 14.17 16.79
C ASN A 31 -3.36 15.51 16.30
N LEU A 32 -2.57 15.49 15.23
CA LEU A 32 -2.01 16.70 14.64
C LEU A 32 -3.06 17.50 13.87
N PRO A 33 -3.13 18.83 14.06
CA PRO A 33 -3.93 19.70 13.21
C PRO A 33 -3.29 19.85 11.82
N ASP A 34 -4.11 20.21 10.84
CA ASP A 34 -3.70 20.69 9.50
C ASP A 34 -2.76 19.80 8.69
N VAL A 35 -2.65 18.51 9.01
CA VAL A 35 -1.95 17.52 8.18
C VAL A 35 -2.94 16.79 7.27
N TYR A 36 -2.54 16.60 6.01
CA TYR A 36 -3.37 15.94 5.00
C TYR A 36 -2.62 14.82 4.30
N PRO A 37 -3.29 13.75 3.86
CA PRO A 37 -2.66 12.68 3.08
C PRO A 37 -1.96 13.19 1.81
N ALA A 38 -0.68 12.90 1.69
CA ALA A 38 0.15 13.09 0.51
C ALA A 38 0.08 11.81 -0.35
N GLY A 39 -1.03 11.68 -1.08
CA GLY A 39 -1.44 10.45 -1.74
C GLY A 39 -2.38 9.61 -0.88
N ARG A 40 -3.27 8.85 -1.53
CA ARG A 40 -4.30 8.06 -0.86
C ARG A 40 -3.86 6.61 -0.68
N LEU A 41 -4.48 5.95 0.30
CA LEU A 41 -4.41 4.51 0.51
C LEU A 41 -5.83 4.01 0.78
N ASP A 42 -6.28 2.97 0.07
CA ASP A 42 -7.66 2.52 0.18
C ASP A 42 -8.00 2.03 1.60
N THR A 43 -9.28 2.11 1.96
CA THR A 43 -9.79 1.68 3.27
C THR A 43 -9.43 0.22 3.57
N ASP A 44 -9.51 -0.64 2.56
CA ASP A 44 -9.21 -2.08 2.65
C ASP A 44 -7.71 -2.42 2.49
N SER A 45 -6.85 -1.39 2.39
CA SER A 45 -5.40 -1.54 2.31
C SER A 45 -4.73 -1.07 3.60
N GLU A 46 -3.51 -1.53 3.83
CA GLU A 46 -2.73 -1.30 5.05
C GLU A 46 -1.36 -0.67 4.72
N GLY A 47 -0.67 -0.16 5.73
CA GLY A 47 0.74 0.20 5.62
C GLY A 47 0.99 1.69 5.43
N LEU A 48 2.16 2.01 4.86
CA LEU A 48 2.76 3.33 4.83
C LEU A 48 1.88 4.36 4.11
N LEU A 49 1.51 5.41 4.83
CA LEU A 49 0.82 6.60 4.37
C LEU A 49 1.65 7.82 4.74
N LEU A 50 1.81 8.75 3.80
CA LEU A 50 2.48 10.03 4.03
C LEU A 50 1.43 11.10 4.29
N LEU A 51 1.68 11.98 5.25
CA LEU A 51 0.83 13.15 5.49
C LEU A 51 1.69 14.38 5.69
N THR A 52 1.21 15.54 5.25
CA THR A 52 1.91 16.81 5.39
C THR A 52 0.95 17.98 5.49
N ALA A 53 1.39 19.06 6.16
CA ALA A 53 0.71 20.35 6.15
C ALA A 53 1.16 21.24 4.97
N ASP A 54 2.27 20.92 4.31
CA ASP A 54 2.77 21.67 3.15
C ASP A 54 2.04 21.22 1.87
N GLY A 55 1.12 22.07 1.38
CA GLY A 55 0.38 21.82 0.14
C GLY A 55 1.26 21.65 -1.11
N ARG A 56 2.45 22.27 -1.17
CA ARG A 56 3.38 22.09 -2.30
C ARG A 56 4.02 20.71 -2.24
N LEU A 57 4.45 20.29 -1.06
CA LEU A 57 4.99 18.95 -0.85
C LEU A 57 3.93 17.87 -1.09
N GLN A 58 2.71 18.10 -0.61
CA GLN A 58 1.55 17.24 -0.85
C GLN A 58 1.33 17.03 -2.34
N ALA A 59 1.27 18.12 -3.12
CA ALA A 59 1.05 18.08 -4.55
C ALA A 59 2.21 17.35 -5.27
N LYS A 60 3.45 17.61 -4.87
CA LYS A 60 4.64 16.95 -5.42
C LYS A 60 4.62 15.44 -5.21
N ILE A 61 4.27 14.97 -4.01
CA ILE A 61 4.21 13.54 -3.69
C ILE A 61 3.00 12.87 -4.39
N ALA A 62 1.86 13.56 -4.46
CA ALA A 62 0.64 13.02 -5.02
C ALA A 62 0.60 13.05 -6.56
N ASP A 63 1.38 13.93 -7.20
CA ASP A 63 1.38 14.10 -8.65
C ASP A 63 1.85 12.81 -9.36
N PRO A 64 1.02 12.21 -10.23
CA PRO A 64 1.35 11.01 -10.98
C PRO A 64 2.60 11.12 -11.88
N ARG A 65 3.06 12.33 -12.19
CA ARG A 65 4.31 12.57 -12.94
C ARG A 65 5.54 12.27 -12.11
N HIS A 66 5.44 12.43 -10.79
CA HIS A 66 6.49 12.03 -9.87
C HIS A 66 6.45 10.51 -9.74
N LYS A 67 7.35 9.84 -10.47
CA LYS A 67 7.46 8.38 -10.59
C LYS A 67 7.98 7.70 -9.31
N THR A 68 7.66 8.25 -8.13
CA THR A 68 8.05 7.69 -6.84
C THR A 68 7.53 6.26 -6.76
N VAL A 69 8.46 5.32 -6.62
CA VAL A 69 8.17 3.90 -6.55
C VAL A 69 7.44 3.61 -5.24
N LYS A 70 6.34 2.88 -5.33
CA LYS A 70 5.62 2.33 -4.18
C LYS A 70 5.82 0.83 -4.18
N THR A 71 6.23 0.31 -3.03
CA THR A 71 6.43 -1.13 -2.81
C THR A 71 5.26 -1.66 -2.01
N TYR A 72 4.55 -2.61 -2.58
CA TYR A 72 3.44 -3.31 -1.95
C TYR A 72 3.79 -4.76 -1.73
N TRP A 73 3.38 -5.31 -0.59
CA TRP A 73 3.26 -6.74 -0.40
C TRP A 73 1.78 -7.10 -0.47
N ALA A 74 1.44 -7.99 -1.40
CA ALA A 74 0.10 -8.47 -1.63
C ALA A 74 0.02 -9.96 -1.28
N GLN A 75 -0.93 -10.33 -0.42
CA GLN A 75 -1.26 -11.74 -0.18
C GLN A 75 -2.34 -12.14 -1.18
N LEU A 76 -2.08 -13.19 -1.96
CA LEU A 76 -2.83 -13.58 -3.13
C LEU A 76 -3.33 -15.03 -3.01
N GLU A 77 -4.56 -15.31 -3.43
CA GLU A 77 -5.06 -16.69 -3.54
C GLU A 77 -4.33 -17.43 -4.67
N GLY A 78 -4.02 -18.71 -4.45
CA GLY A 78 -3.40 -19.61 -5.43
C GLY A 78 -1.95 -19.93 -5.12
N SER A 79 -1.20 -20.28 -6.15
CA SER A 79 0.24 -20.55 -6.08
C SER A 79 0.98 -19.77 -7.17
N PRO A 80 2.23 -19.36 -6.94
CA PRO A 80 3.00 -18.64 -7.94
C PRO A 80 3.13 -19.46 -9.24
N ASP A 81 2.82 -18.82 -10.35
CA ASP A 81 2.99 -19.33 -11.72
C ASP A 81 3.71 -18.26 -12.53
N GLU A 82 4.85 -18.61 -13.11
CA GLU A 82 5.74 -17.65 -13.76
C GLU A 82 5.10 -16.97 -14.97
N VAL A 83 4.24 -17.66 -15.73
CA VAL A 83 3.55 -17.07 -16.88
C VAL A 83 2.63 -15.94 -16.42
N LYS A 84 1.86 -16.18 -15.35
CA LYS A 84 0.99 -15.14 -14.76
C LYS A 84 1.78 -14.01 -14.09
N LEU A 85 2.89 -14.33 -13.42
CA LEU A 85 3.76 -13.31 -12.84
C LEU A 85 4.39 -12.43 -13.94
N ASP A 86 4.72 -13.01 -15.09
CA ASP A 86 5.29 -12.30 -16.22
C ASP A 86 4.32 -11.28 -16.85
N LEU A 87 3.01 -11.58 -16.84
CA LEU A 87 1.97 -10.59 -17.20
C LEU A 87 2.05 -9.34 -16.31
N LEU A 88 2.28 -9.52 -15.01
CA LEU A 88 2.42 -8.39 -14.08
C LEU A 88 3.70 -7.58 -14.35
N ARG A 89 4.78 -8.23 -14.81
CA ARG A 89 6.05 -7.59 -15.12
C ARG A 89 5.98 -6.71 -16.36
N HIS A 90 5.29 -7.15 -17.41
CA HIS A 90 5.24 -6.44 -18.69
C HIS A 90 4.14 -5.38 -18.78
N GLY A 91 3.17 -5.43 -17.89
CA GLY A 91 2.04 -4.51 -17.87
C GLY A 91 0.75 -5.23 -18.26
N VAL A 92 -0.35 -4.80 -17.65
CA VAL A 92 -1.64 -5.46 -17.74
C VAL A 92 -2.67 -4.50 -18.30
N ASP A 93 -3.43 -4.93 -19.30
CA ASP A 93 -4.60 -4.20 -19.75
C ASP A 93 -5.76 -4.36 -18.75
N LEU A 94 -6.09 -3.25 -18.07
CA LEU A 94 -7.17 -3.19 -17.08
C LEU A 94 -8.50 -2.69 -17.66
N GLY A 95 -8.57 -2.45 -18.97
CA GLY A 95 -9.73 -2.00 -19.73
C GLY A 95 -9.80 -0.47 -19.91
N ASP A 96 -9.51 0.29 -18.86
CA ASP A 96 -9.46 1.76 -18.88
C ASP A 96 -8.05 2.30 -19.16
N PHE A 97 -7.01 1.52 -18.82
CA PHE A 97 -5.62 1.79 -19.19
C PHE A 97 -4.78 0.51 -19.13
N VAL A 98 -3.62 0.55 -19.81
CA VAL A 98 -2.58 -0.47 -19.68
C VAL A 98 -1.58 -0.01 -18.63
N THR A 99 -1.31 -0.86 -17.64
CA THR A 99 -0.32 -0.53 -16.60
C THR A 99 1.08 -0.46 -17.18
N ARG A 100 1.93 0.33 -16.54
CA ARG A 100 3.38 0.25 -16.78
C ARG A 100 3.93 -1.08 -16.26
N PRO A 101 5.12 -1.47 -16.74
CA PRO A 101 5.88 -2.57 -16.15
C PRO A 101 6.02 -2.41 -14.63
N ALA A 102 5.89 -3.53 -13.91
CA ALA A 102 6.09 -3.60 -12.47
C ALA A 102 7.28 -4.51 -12.15
N GLN A 103 7.99 -4.20 -11.06
CA GLN A 103 8.97 -5.16 -10.53
C GLN A 103 8.25 -6.11 -9.58
N ILE A 104 8.48 -7.39 -9.79
CA ILE A 104 7.80 -8.48 -9.08
C ILE A 104 8.85 -9.35 -8.40
N ARG A 105 8.62 -9.67 -7.13
CA ARG A 105 9.49 -10.55 -6.35
C ARG A 105 8.64 -11.37 -5.38
N LEU A 106 9.00 -12.63 -5.17
CA LEU A 106 8.44 -13.43 -4.08
C LEU A 106 9.25 -13.14 -2.81
N PRO A 107 8.68 -12.47 -1.80
CA PRO A 107 9.36 -12.27 -0.53
C PRO A 107 9.52 -13.61 0.20
N GLU A 108 10.62 -13.74 0.94
CA GLU A 108 10.83 -14.89 1.80
C GLU A 108 9.81 -14.92 2.94
N LYS A 109 9.59 -16.10 3.52
CA LYS A 109 8.72 -16.24 4.68
C LYS A 109 9.23 -15.42 5.87
N SER A 110 10.54 -15.42 6.11
CA SER A 110 11.22 -14.61 7.12
C SER A 110 10.92 -13.11 7.01
N GLU A 111 10.73 -12.60 5.78
CA GLU A 111 10.35 -11.22 5.52
C GLU A 111 8.88 -10.97 5.87
N THR A 112 7.99 -11.86 5.41
CA THR A 112 6.54 -11.70 5.57
C THR A 112 6.05 -11.97 6.99
N ASP A 113 6.76 -12.80 7.77
CA ASP A 113 6.51 -13.04 9.20
C ASP A 113 6.69 -11.78 10.06
N ARG A 114 7.34 -10.73 9.52
CA ARG A 114 7.45 -9.41 10.16
C ARG A 114 6.15 -8.61 10.13
N LEU A 115 5.19 -9.00 9.29
CA LEU A 115 3.89 -8.34 9.22
C LEU A 115 3.07 -8.64 10.47
N TRP A 116 2.35 -7.62 10.92
CA TRP A 116 1.37 -7.77 12.00
C TRP A 116 0.14 -8.58 11.56
N PRO A 117 -0.59 -9.19 12.51
CA PRO A 117 -1.90 -9.78 12.23
C PRO A 117 -2.92 -8.74 11.76
N ARG A 118 -3.74 -9.07 10.76
CA ARG A 118 -4.83 -8.20 10.30
C ARG A 118 -6.09 -8.40 11.16
N VAL A 119 -6.79 -7.32 11.48
CA VAL A 119 -8.10 -7.35 12.16
C VAL A 119 -9.17 -6.67 11.29
N PRO A 120 -10.27 -7.35 10.91
CA PRO A 120 -10.47 -8.80 11.01
C PRO A 120 -9.45 -9.57 10.13
N PRO A 121 -9.21 -10.86 10.42
CA PRO A 121 -8.30 -11.68 9.62
C PRO A 121 -8.75 -11.79 8.16
N ILE A 122 -7.84 -12.22 7.28
CA ILE A 122 -8.20 -12.55 5.90
C ILE A 122 -9.18 -13.72 5.85
N ARG A 123 -10.05 -13.71 4.83
CA ARG A 123 -10.91 -14.85 4.55
C ARG A 123 -10.05 -15.90 3.83
N VAL A 124 -9.79 -17.02 4.50
CA VAL A 124 -9.02 -18.14 3.93
C VAL A 124 -9.98 -19.26 3.53
N ARG A 125 -9.73 -19.89 2.38
CA ARG A 125 -10.40 -21.12 1.97
C ARG A 125 -9.45 -22.28 2.23
N LYS A 126 -9.86 -23.27 3.04
CA LYS A 126 -8.99 -24.40 3.43
C LYS A 126 -8.37 -25.16 2.24
N SER A 127 -9.04 -25.18 1.10
CA SER A 127 -8.63 -25.91 -0.10
C SER A 127 -7.81 -25.08 -1.09
N VAL A 128 -7.61 -23.78 -0.84
CA VAL A 128 -6.91 -22.89 -1.77
C VAL A 128 -5.70 -22.31 -1.03
N PRO A 129 -4.47 -22.57 -1.48
CA PRO A 129 -3.29 -21.96 -0.88
C PRO A 129 -3.27 -20.45 -1.11
N ASP A 130 -2.40 -19.75 -0.39
CA ASP A 130 -2.08 -18.36 -0.65
C ASP A 130 -0.57 -18.13 -0.63
N PHE A 131 -0.13 -17.04 -1.23
CA PHE A 131 1.27 -16.63 -1.25
C PHE A 131 1.40 -15.11 -1.20
N TRP A 132 2.57 -14.63 -0.80
CA TRP A 132 2.89 -13.22 -0.84
C TRP A 132 3.62 -12.86 -2.12
N LEU A 133 3.32 -11.68 -2.65
CA LEU A 133 3.98 -11.09 -3.81
C LEU A 133 4.38 -9.64 -3.49
N GLU A 134 5.66 -9.33 -3.66
CA GLU A 134 6.13 -7.96 -3.68
C GLU A 134 5.92 -7.36 -5.08
N ILE A 135 5.26 -6.21 -5.12
CA ILE A 135 4.91 -5.50 -6.34
C ILE A 135 5.40 -4.05 -6.19
N ARG A 136 6.34 -3.64 -7.04
CA ARG A 136 6.83 -2.26 -7.07
C ARG A 136 6.31 -1.56 -8.33
N ILE A 137 5.57 -0.48 -8.14
CA ILE A 137 5.00 0.33 -9.23
C ILE A 137 5.35 1.81 -9.05
N SER A 138 5.56 2.51 -10.17
CA SER A 138 5.81 3.95 -10.20
C SER A 138 4.55 4.79 -10.45
N GLU A 139 3.41 4.13 -10.58
CA GLU A 139 2.09 4.73 -10.78
C GLU A 139 1.20 4.55 -9.54
N GLY A 140 0.01 5.13 -9.57
CA GLY A 140 -0.90 5.20 -8.43
C GLY A 140 -2.35 5.31 -8.88
N LYS A 141 -2.77 4.44 -9.81
CA LYS A 141 -4.15 4.43 -10.33
C LYS A 141 -5.10 3.75 -9.34
N ASN A 142 -6.40 4.03 -9.47
CA ASN A 142 -7.41 3.51 -8.55
C ASN A 142 -7.34 1.97 -8.46
N ARG A 143 -7.14 1.46 -7.23
CA ARG A 143 -7.07 0.03 -6.89
C ARG A 143 -6.11 -0.78 -7.77
N GLN A 144 -5.09 -0.14 -8.34
CA GLN A 144 -4.30 -0.71 -9.43
C GLN A 144 -3.73 -2.09 -9.11
N VAL A 145 -3.05 -2.26 -7.97
CA VAL A 145 -2.42 -3.55 -7.59
C VAL A 145 -3.44 -4.68 -7.49
N ARG A 146 -4.62 -4.39 -6.93
CA ARG A 146 -5.71 -5.38 -6.82
C ARG A 146 -6.29 -5.74 -8.18
N ARG A 147 -6.43 -4.75 -9.07
CA ARG A 147 -6.92 -4.97 -10.44
C ARG A 147 -5.93 -5.77 -11.28
N MET A 148 -4.64 -5.45 -11.19
CA MET A 148 -3.56 -6.18 -11.86
C MET A 148 -3.53 -7.65 -11.43
N THR A 149 -3.49 -7.90 -10.12
CA THR A 149 -3.42 -9.26 -9.56
C THR A 149 -4.67 -10.08 -9.91
N ALA A 150 -5.87 -9.50 -9.78
CA ALA A 150 -7.11 -10.15 -10.19
C ALA A 150 -7.13 -10.50 -11.70
N LYS A 151 -6.66 -9.60 -12.56
CA LYS A 151 -6.59 -9.82 -14.02
C LYS A 151 -5.58 -10.91 -14.39
N ALA A 152 -4.49 -11.06 -13.64
CA ALA A 152 -3.55 -12.18 -13.75
C ALA A 152 -4.10 -13.49 -13.16
N GLY A 153 -5.31 -13.50 -12.60
CA GLY A 153 -5.93 -14.69 -12.00
C GLY A 153 -5.57 -14.93 -10.54
N TYR A 154 -5.13 -13.89 -9.83
CA TYR A 154 -4.75 -13.91 -8.42
C TYR A 154 -5.58 -12.92 -7.59
N PRO A 155 -6.74 -13.33 -7.04
CA PRO A 155 -7.50 -12.49 -6.12
C PRO A 155 -6.65 -12.03 -4.93
N CYS A 156 -6.65 -10.71 -4.67
CA CYS A 156 -5.86 -10.11 -3.58
C CYS A 156 -6.62 -10.13 -2.24
N LEU A 157 -6.12 -10.91 -1.29
CA LEU A 157 -6.67 -11.09 0.06
C LEU A 157 -6.28 -9.95 1.01
N ARG A 158 -5.01 -9.53 0.94
CA ARG A 158 -4.41 -8.49 1.78
C ARG A 158 -3.44 -7.65 0.97
N LEU A 159 -3.39 -6.36 1.22
CA LEU A 159 -2.49 -5.43 0.54
C LEU A 159 -1.87 -4.48 1.54
N VAL A 160 -0.55 -4.53 1.67
CA VAL A 160 0.24 -3.70 2.58
C VAL A 160 1.23 -2.88 1.75
N ARG A 161 1.15 -1.55 1.82
CA ARG A 161 2.21 -0.70 1.24
C ARG A 161 3.36 -0.63 2.22
N VAL A 162 4.43 -1.37 1.94
CA VAL A 162 5.59 -1.47 2.84
C VAL A 162 6.63 -0.39 2.59
N GLY A 163 6.59 0.30 1.44
CA GLY A 163 7.52 1.39 1.16
C GLY A 163 7.04 2.39 0.10
N ILE A 164 7.60 3.59 0.17
CA ILE A 164 7.41 4.70 -0.77
C ILE A 164 8.78 5.37 -0.94
N GLY A 165 9.38 5.19 -2.11
CA GLY A 165 10.71 5.72 -2.43
C GLY A 165 11.75 5.23 -1.41
N ARG A 166 12.41 6.17 -0.72
CA ARG A 166 13.43 5.89 0.31
C ARG A 166 12.87 5.49 1.67
N LEU A 167 11.56 5.57 1.87
CA LEU A 167 10.89 5.27 3.14
C LEU A 167 10.34 3.84 3.09
N ASP A 168 10.68 3.02 4.08
CA ASP A 168 10.10 1.68 4.25
C ASP A 168 9.73 1.40 5.72
N LEU A 169 8.72 0.55 5.94
CA LEU A 169 8.18 0.27 7.27
C LEU A 169 9.20 -0.37 8.23
N TRP A 170 10.24 -1.02 7.71
CA TRP A 170 11.21 -1.77 8.50
C TRP A 170 12.25 -0.86 9.12
N GLN A 171 12.80 0.07 8.34
CA GLN A 171 13.63 1.15 8.86
C GLN A 171 12.80 2.12 9.71
N LEU A 172 11.51 2.24 9.37
CA LEU A 172 10.61 3.09 10.10
C LEU A 172 10.14 2.51 11.45
N ASP A 173 10.42 1.24 11.77
CA ASP A 173 10.00 0.58 13.02
C ASP A 173 8.64 1.07 13.55
N LEU A 174 7.63 1.00 12.68
CA LEU A 174 6.35 1.67 12.89
C LEU A 174 5.23 0.64 12.97
N ALA A 175 4.68 0.42 14.16
CA ALA A 175 3.57 -0.50 14.34
C ALA A 175 2.26 0.07 13.73
N PRO A 176 1.27 -0.77 13.41
CA PRO A 176 -0.02 -0.31 12.88
C PRO A 176 -0.67 0.71 13.80
N GLY A 177 -1.18 1.79 13.22
CA GLY A 177 -1.83 2.87 13.96
C GLY A 177 -0.84 3.88 14.56
N GLN A 178 0.46 3.66 14.44
CA GLN A 178 1.47 4.63 14.85
C GLN A 178 1.89 5.54 13.70
N TRP A 179 2.26 6.76 14.05
CA TRP A 179 2.88 7.73 13.16
C TRP A 179 4.11 8.36 13.82
N ARG A 180 5.00 8.91 12.99
CA ARG A 180 6.14 9.72 13.44
C ARG A 180 6.61 10.69 12.35
N PRO A 181 7.43 11.71 12.67
CA PRO A 181 8.08 12.53 11.65
C PRO A 181 8.87 11.69 10.66
N ALA A 182 8.80 12.03 9.37
CA ALA A 182 9.57 11.33 8.35
C ALA A 182 11.07 11.66 8.49
N PRO A 183 11.97 10.66 8.45
CA PRO A 183 13.41 10.90 8.56
C PRO A 183 13.99 11.56 7.29
N CYS A 184 13.30 11.41 6.16
CA CYS A 184 13.68 11.96 4.87
C CYS A 184 12.44 12.09 3.96
N LEU A 185 12.61 12.75 2.82
CA LEU A 185 11.62 12.74 1.74
C LEU A 185 11.67 11.39 0.99
N PRO A 186 10.53 10.91 0.45
CA PRO A 186 10.48 9.68 -0.33
C PRO A 186 11.33 9.74 -1.60
#